data_AF-J9B3D5-F1
#
_entry.id   AF-J9B3D5-F1
#
_cell.length_a   1.000
_cell.length_b   1.000
_cell.length_c   1.000
_cell.angle_alpha   90.00
_cell.angle_beta   90.00
_cell.angle_gamma   90.00
#
_symmetry.space_group_name_H-M   'P 1'
#
loop_
_entity.id
_entity.type
_entity.pdbx_description
1 polymer ?
#
loop_
_entity_poly.entity_id
_entity_poly.type
_entity_poly.pdbx_seq_one_letter_code
_entity_poly.pdbx_strand_id
1 'polypeptide(L)'
;MAEVEALKVIVKSPVSSYSSQVTQISQRTGLASRFLGSTRRKERHSSANSYKSYTLPSFGWNSTPTGQNEKHESVSEIDPIYHRELTQWRERGASGDDSSPFLSRIIIEDLTEQVLNAIKANTLELEAVSEAKPGVRTCALSMVPRFCSYKMRVNSNSEWCHISLLARNRIAAVCDFFTYIRYVNQGIVKCGVHDSYWDIITLRKNMTLARFGLSFIPKIGGSQAETL
;
A
#
# COMPACT_ATOMS: atom_id res chain seq x y z
N MET A 1 34.25 -26.46 -13.12
CA MET A 1 35.41 -25.53 -13.04
C MET A 1 35.85 -25.24 -14.44
N ALA A 2 35.53 -24.05 -14.96
CA ALA A 2 36.11 -23.48 -16.18
C ALA A 2 35.87 -21.97 -16.07
N GLU A 3 36.90 -21.31 -15.56
CA GLU A 3 37.07 -19.88 -15.34
C GLU A 3 37.78 -19.32 -16.57
N VAL A 4 37.31 -18.20 -17.11
CA VAL A 4 38.14 -17.35 -17.99
C VAL A 4 37.74 -15.89 -17.81
N GLU A 5 38.71 -15.14 -17.32
CA GLU A 5 38.71 -13.73 -16.95
C GLU A 5 38.54 -12.75 -18.13
N ALA A 6 37.79 -11.68 -17.81
CA ALA A 6 38.04 -10.26 -18.02
C ALA A 6 38.80 -9.75 -19.26
N LEU A 7 38.18 -8.77 -19.94
CA LEU A 7 38.89 -7.58 -20.43
C LEU A 7 38.05 -6.31 -20.21
N LYS A 8 38.69 -5.33 -19.53
CA LYS A 8 38.26 -3.95 -19.30
C LYS A 8 38.40 -3.12 -20.58
N VAL A 9 37.44 -2.25 -20.87
CA VAL A 9 37.69 -1.04 -21.67
C VAL A 9 37.13 0.17 -20.94
N ILE A 10 38.06 1.07 -20.61
CA ILE A 10 37.88 2.39 -20.01
C ILE A 10 37.75 3.38 -21.16
N VAL A 11 36.73 4.26 -21.13
CA VAL A 11 36.80 5.56 -21.83
C VAL A 11 36.35 6.65 -20.86
N LYS A 12 37.15 7.71 -20.83
CA LYS A 12 37.18 8.78 -19.83
C LYS A 12 36.74 10.08 -20.50
N SER A 13 35.68 10.72 -19.95
CA SER A 13 35.44 12.19 -19.83
C SER A 13 35.26 13.04 -21.12
N PRO A 14 34.79 14.32 -21.09
CA PRO A 14 34.48 15.20 -19.94
C PRO A 14 33.15 15.99 -19.97
N VAL A 15 32.93 16.62 -18.81
CA VAL A 15 32.09 17.76 -18.39
C VAL A 15 31.81 18.83 -19.46
N SER A 16 30.56 19.31 -19.53
CA SER A 16 30.26 20.69 -19.92
C SER A 16 29.11 21.24 -19.07
N SER A 17 29.47 22.20 -18.24
CA SER A 17 28.59 23.10 -17.51
C SER A 17 28.18 24.26 -18.42
N TYR A 18 26.88 24.55 -18.50
CA TYR A 18 26.41 25.88 -18.91
C TYR A 18 25.24 26.32 -18.03
N SER A 19 25.52 27.33 -17.23
CA SER A 19 24.56 28.20 -16.57
C SER A 19 24.21 29.33 -17.54
N SER A 20 22.93 29.74 -17.61
CA SER A 20 22.51 31.15 -17.52
C SER A 20 21.00 31.36 -17.73
N GLN A 21 20.40 32.01 -16.72
CA GLN A 21 19.52 33.19 -16.81
C GLN A 21 18.09 33.00 -17.38
N VAL A 22 17.07 33.08 -16.51
CA VAL A 22 16.29 34.29 -16.14
C VAL A 22 15.43 34.83 -17.28
N THR A 23 14.11 34.72 -17.12
CA THR A 23 13.17 35.79 -17.47
C THR A 23 11.95 35.74 -16.56
N GLN A 24 11.68 36.89 -15.95
CA GLN A 24 10.55 37.14 -15.09
C GLN A 24 9.29 37.42 -15.91
N ILE A 25 8.13 37.02 -15.43
CA ILE A 25 6.87 37.67 -15.77
C ILE A 25 6.11 37.96 -14.48
N SER A 26 6.17 39.23 -14.09
CA SER A 26 5.27 39.89 -13.15
C SER A 26 4.15 40.55 -13.96
N GLN A 27 2.90 40.24 -13.65
CA GLN A 27 1.79 41.16 -13.88
C GLN A 27 0.88 41.20 -12.65
N ARG A 28 0.97 42.33 -11.94
CA ARG A 28 -0.05 42.86 -11.01
C ARG A 28 -1.12 43.59 -11.82
N THR A 29 -2.37 43.54 -11.34
CA THR A 29 -3.30 44.65 -11.00
C THR A 29 -4.67 43.99 -10.72
N GLY A 30 -5.24 44.02 -9.52
CA GLY A 30 -6.00 45.14 -8.92
C GLY A 30 -7.46 45.09 -9.43
N LEU A 31 -8.56 45.24 -8.68
CA LEU A 31 -8.86 45.93 -7.42
C LEU A 31 -10.24 45.46 -6.86
N ALA A 32 -10.39 45.47 -5.52
CA ALA A 32 -11.54 45.85 -4.64
C ALA A 32 -13.03 45.53 -5.06
N SER A 33 -14.01 45.29 -4.19
CA SER A 33 -14.28 45.74 -2.81
C SER A 33 -15.45 44.95 -2.18
N ARG A 34 -15.30 44.64 -0.88
CA ARG A 34 -16.25 44.64 0.25
C ARG A 34 -17.76 44.71 -0.02
N PHE A 35 -18.52 43.86 0.69
CA PHE A 35 -19.70 44.30 1.46
C PHE A 35 -19.85 43.54 2.80
N LEU A 36 -20.21 44.31 3.81
CA LEU A 36 -20.48 43.95 5.21
C LEU A 36 -21.92 43.41 5.35
N GLY A 37 -22.15 42.54 6.34
CA GLY A 37 -23.49 42.12 6.72
C GLY A 37 -23.52 41.36 8.05
N SER A 38 -23.53 42.10 9.16
CA SER A 38 -23.90 41.62 10.50
C SER A 38 -25.43 41.52 10.59
N THR A 39 -25.99 40.48 11.23
CA THR A 39 -27.02 40.63 12.27
C THR A 39 -27.44 39.30 12.95
N ARG A 40 -27.37 39.36 14.30
CA ARG A 40 -28.35 38.96 15.32
C ARG A 40 -28.64 37.48 15.66
N ARG A 41 -28.22 37.17 16.90
CA ARG A 41 -28.79 36.26 17.91
C ARG A 41 -30.33 36.25 17.97
N LYS A 42 -30.91 35.07 18.27
CA LYS A 42 -31.89 34.87 19.36
C LYS A 42 -31.97 33.40 19.82
N GLU A 43 -31.92 33.20 21.13
CA GLU A 43 -32.13 31.95 21.88
C GLU A 43 -33.53 31.37 21.70
N ARG A 44 -33.68 30.04 21.93
CA ARG A 44 -34.68 29.46 22.85
C ARG A 44 -34.22 28.12 23.43
N HIS A 45 -34.44 27.97 24.74
CA HIS A 45 -34.28 26.78 25.57
C HIS A 45 -35.22 25.64 25.18
N SER A 46 -34.84 24.38 25.50
CA SER A 46 -35.68 23.40 26.22
C SER A 46 -34.94 22.07 26.45
N SER A 47 -34.74 21.77 27.74
CA SER A 47 -35.03 20.49 28.42
C SER A 47 -34.41 19.16 27.96
N ALA A 48 -33.47 18.71 28.79
CA ALA A 48 -33.33 17.36 29.37
C ALA A 48 -33.72 16.14 28.51
N ASN A 49 -32.71 15.29 28.23
CA ASN A 49 -32.84 13.88 28.54
C ASN A 49 -31.49 13.28 28.95
N SER A 50 -31.48 12.74 30.17
CA SER A 50 -30.40 12.01 30.80
C SER A 50 -30.23 10.67 30.10
N TYR A 51 -29.25 10.57 29.21
CA TYR A 51 -28.66 9.28 28.84
C TYR A 51 -27.26 9.23 29.43
N LYS A 52 -27.06 8.29 30.35
CA LYS A 52 -25.77 7.94 30.94
C LYS A 52 -24.85 7.47 29.81
N SER A 53 -24.09 8.41 29.24
CA SER A 53 -23.00 8.11 28.33
C SER A 53 -21.81 7.70 29.17
N TYR A 54 -21.30 6.48 28.96
CA TYR A 54 -20.01 6.04 29.49
C TYR A 54 -18.90 6.73 28.67
N THR A 55 -18.77 8.05 28.82
CA THR A 55 -17.64 8.80 28.28
C THR A 55 -16.48 8.72 29.26
N LEU A 56 -15.34 8.23 28.75
CA LEU A 56 -14.03 8.23 29.39
C LEU A 56 -13.71 9.60 30.03
N PRO A 57 -12.92 9.67 31.12
CA PRO A 57 -12.55 10.94 31.71
C PRO A 57 -11.75 11.76 30.70
N SER A 58 -12.28 12.94 30.37
CA SER A 58 -11.62 13.92 29.52
C SER A 58 -10.37 14.43 30.25
N PHE A 59 -9.19 14.00 29.81
CA PHE A 59 -7.93 14.60 30.24
C PHE A 59 -7.85 16.01 29.65
N GLY A 60 -7.94 17.02 30.51
CA GLY A 60 -7.85 18.42 30.14
C GLY A 60 -6.46 18.75 29.59
N TRP A 61 -6.37 18.97 28.28
CA TRP A 61 -5.18 19.54 27.66
C TRP A 61 -5.18 21.06 27.86
N ASN A 62 -4.52 21.51 28.92
CA ASN A 62 -4.07 22.90 28.99
C ASN A 62 -2.93 23.08 27.98
N SER A 63 -3.27 23.42 26.74
CA SER A 63 -2.29 23.73 25.70
C SER A 63 -1.74 25.14 25.90
N THR A 64 -0.50 25.23 26.37
CA THR A 64 0.35 26.40 26.12
C THR A 64 1.05 26.17 24.77
N PRO A 65 1.08 27.15 23.84
CA PRO A 65 1.65 26.93 22.52
C PRO A 65 3.16 27.13 22.59
N THR A 66 3.91 26.09 22.93
CA THR A 66 5.34 26.00 22.64
C THR A 66 5.53 25.18 21.38
N GLY A 67 5.96 25.85 20.31
CA GLY A 67 6.28 25.21 19.04
C GLY A 67 7.40 24.19 19.21
N GLN A 68 7.03 22.93 19.31
CA GLN A 68 7.91 21.80 19.12
C GLN A 68 7.22 20.86 18.14
N ASN A 69 7.98 20.45 17.13
CA ASN A 69 7.58 19.48 16.12
C ASN A 69 7.53 18.11 16.82
N GLU A 70 6.48 17.87 17.59
CA GLU A 70 6.25 16.60 18.27
C GLU A 70 6.02 15.54 17.20
N LYS A 71 7.07 14.76 16.89
CA LYS A 71 6.90 13.45 16.28
C LYS A 71 6.02 12.65 17.24
N HIS A 72 4.74 12.56 16.93
CA HIS A 72 3.81 11.68 17.63
C HIS A 72 4.37 10.26 17.54
N GLU A 73 4.94 9.77 18.63
CA GLU A 73 5.53 8.42 18.69
C GLU A 73 4.40 7.42 18.45
N SER A 74 4.50 6.66 17.35
CA SER A 74 3.48 5.69 16.99
C SER A 74 3.60 4.48 17.92
N VAL A 75 2.83 4.49 19.02
CA VAL A 75 2.69 3.34 19.90
C VAL A 75 2.09 2.18 19.09
N SER A 76 2.86 1.10 18.95
CA SER A 76 2.43 -0.13 18.26
C SER A 76 2.31 -1.25 19.29
N GLU A 77 1.10 -1.78 19.47
CA GLU A 77 0.80 -2.84 20.43
C GLU A 77 0.48 -4.15 19.70
N ILE A 78 0.86 -5.27 20.31
CA ILE A 78 0.54 -6.61 19.79
C ILE A 78 -0.89 -6.96 20.19
N ASP A 79 -1.71 -7.32 19.21
CA ASP A 79 -3.02 -7.92 19.48
C ASP A 79 -2.80 -9.36 19.97
N PRO A 80 -3.15 -9.68 21.24
CA PRO A 80 -2.93 -11.00 21.80
C PRO A 80 -3.78 -12.10 21.13
N ILE A 81 -4.93 -11.75 20.52
CA ILE A 81 -5.78 -12.71 19.80
C ILE A 81 -5.08 -13.11 18.50
N TYR A 82 -4.67 -12.11 17.73
CA TYR A 82 -3.99 -12.33 16.45
C TYR A 82 -2.64 -13.01 16.63
N HIS A 83 -1.88 -12.62 17.66
CA HIS A 83 -0.62 -13.26 18.00
C HIS A 83 -0.80 -14.74 18.35
N ARG A 84 -1.81 -15.08 19.16
CA ARG A 84 -2.11 -16.48 19.50
C ARG A 84 -2.48 -17.31 18.27
N GLU A 85 -3.31 -16.76 17.38
CA GLU A 85 -3.71 -17.43 16.13
C GLU A 85 -2.49 -17.67 15.21
N LEU A 86 -1.61 -16.67 15.10
CA LEU A 86 -0.35 -16.78 14.34
C LEU A 86 0.56 -17.89 14.90
N THR A 87 0.75 -17.95 16.22
CA THR A 87 1.56 -18.98 16.86
C THR A 87 1.02 -20.37 16.53
N GLN A 88 -0.29 -20.58 16.71
CA GLN A 88 -0.94 -21.86 16.42
C GLN A 88 -0.84 -22.25 14.94
N TRP A 89 -1.00 -21.27 14.04
CA TRP A 89 -0.83 -21.49 12.61
C TRP A 89 0.59 -21.92 12.25
N ARG A 90 1.62 -21.30 12.86
CA ARG A 90 3.02 -21.68 12.64
C ARG A 90 3.33 -23.08 13.18
N GLU A 91 2.87 -23.40 14.39
CA GLU A 91 3.06 -24.73 15.01
C GLU A 91 2.45 -25.86 14.18
N ARG A 92 1.37 -25.58 13.44
CA ARG A 92 0.71 -26.51 12.51
C ARG A 92 1.39 -26.59 11.14
N GLY A 93 2.58 -26.01 10.98
CA GLY A 93 3.34 -26.06 9.74
C GLY A 93 3.06 -24.93 8.76
N ALA A 94 2.47 -23.81 9.20
CA ALA A 94 2.30 -22.60 8.39
C ALA A 94 1.61 -22.86 7.04
N SER A 95 0.57 -23.70 7.05
CA SER A 95 -0.17 -24.08 5.84
C SER A 95 -0.72 -22.85 5.12
N GLY A 96 -0.61 -22.84 3.79
CA GLY A 96 -1.08 -21.74 2.92
C GLY A 96 -2.55 -21.87 2.51
N ASP A 97 -3.31 -22.76 3.15
CA ASP A 97 -4.72 -23.01 2.86
C ASP A 97 -5.65 -22.13 3.70
N ASP A 98 -6.76 -21.69 3.11
CA ASP A 98 -7.74 -20.81 3.76
C ASP A 98 -8.57 -21.52 4.84
N SER A 99 -8.31 -22.81 5.09
CA SER A 99 -8.99 -23.60 6.12
C SER A 99 -8.62 -23.14 7.53
N SER A 100 -7.46 -22.48 7.69
CA SER A 100 -7.04 -21.94 8.97
C SER A 100 -7.78 -20.63 9.30
N PRO A 101 -8.33 -20.47 10.52
CA PRO A 101 -9.05 -19.25 10.90
C PRO A 101 -8.17 -17.99 10.84
N PHE A 102 -6.86 -18.17 10.96
CA PHE A 102 -5.86 -17.11 10.81
C PHE A 102 -5.84 -16.54 9.38
N LEU A 103 -5.71 -17.40 8.36
CA LEU A 103 -5.66 -16.94 6.97
C LEU A 103 -7.01 -16.39 6.50
N SER A 104 -8.13 -17.01 6.86
CA SER A 104 -9.46 -16.51 6.48
C SER A 104 -9.73 -15.09 7.01
N ARG A 105 -9.16 -14.70 8.16
CA ARG A 105 -9.31 -13.35 8.73
C ARG A 105 -8.40 -12.32 8.07
N ILE A 106 -7.26 -12.74 7.55
CA ILE A 106 -6.29 -11.86 6.88
C ILE A 106 -6.71 -11.62 5.43
N ILE A 107 -7.14 -12.68 4.75
CA ILE A 107 -7.54 -12.71 3.34
C ILE A 107 -9.00 -12.28 3.27
N ILE A 108 -9.24 -10.98 3.34
CA ILE A 108 -10.53 -10.38 2.98
C ILE A 108 -10.36 -9.80 1.57
N GLU A 109 -10.61 -10.63 0.56
CA GLU A 109 -10.26 -10.28 -0.81
C GLU A 109 -11.44 -9.93 -1.70
N ASP A 110 -11.28 -8.79 -2.39
CA ASP A 110 -12.15 -8.35 -3.48
C ASP A 110 -11.67 -8.93 -4.85
N LEU A 111 -10.73 -9.89 -4.86
CA LEU A 111 -10.22 -10.55 -6.07
C LEU A 111 -11.12 -11.72 -6.46
N THR A 112 -11.08 -12.10 -7.74
CA THR A 112 -11.80 -13.29 -8.20
C THR A 112 -11.11 -14.55 -7.68
N GLU A 113 -11.89 -15.60 -7.41
CA GLU A 113 -11.38 -16.89 -6.92
C GLU A 113 -10.29 -17.45 -7.84
N GLN A 114 -10.46 -17.29 -9.16
CA GLN A 114 -9.47 -17.72 -10.15
C GLN A 114 -8.11 -17.04 -9.97
N VAL A 115 -8.09 -15.73 -9.72
CA VAL A 115 -6.83 -14.99 -9.49
C VAL A 115 -6.22 -15.40 -8.16
N LEU A 116 -7.02 -15.52 -7.10
CA LEU A 116 -6.54 -15.95 -5.79
C LEU A 116 -5.90 -17.35 -5.86
N ASN A 117 -6.53 -18.30 -6.56
CA ASN A 117 -5.99 -19.64 -6.75
C ASN A 117 -4.67 -19.62 -7.53
N ALA A 118 -4.54 -18.78 -8.56
CA ALA A 118 -3.28 -18.62 -9.29
C ALA A 118 -2.16 -18.02 -8.43
N ILE A 119 -2.48 -17.07 -7.55
CA ILE A 119 -1.49 -16.50 -6.61
C ILE A 119 -1.00 -17.57 -5.64
N LYS A 120 -1.92 -18.33 -5.03
CA LYS A 120 -1.60 -19.44 -4.13
C LYS A 120 -0.71 -20.48 -4.82
N ALA A 121 -1.05 -20.86 -6.05
CA ALA A 121 -0.30 -21.81 -6.87
C ALA A 121 1.01 -21.23 -7.44
N ASN A 122 1.30 -19.94 -7.25
CA ASN A 122 2.45 -19.25 -7.83
C ASN A 122 2.51 -19.28 -9.38
N THR A 123 1.36 -19.22 -10.04
CA THR A 123 1.26 -19.33 -11.51
C THR A 123 0.86 -18.03 -12.20
N LEU A 124 0.44 -17.03 -11.43
CA LEU A 124 0.05 -15.73 -11.95
C LEU A 124 1.26 -14.98 -12.52
N GLU A 125 1.12 -14.49 -13.75
CA GLU A 125 2.11 -13.64 -14.39
C GLU A 125 1.56 -12.23 -14.60
N LEU A 126 2.41 -11.22 -14.39
CA LEU A 126 2.05 -9.80 -14.42
C LEU A 126 3.12 -9.01 -15.16
N GLU A 127 2.73 -8.23 -16.16
CA GLU A 127 3.63 -7.44 -16.99
C GLU A 127 3.12 -6.00 -17.18
N ALA A 128 4.05 -5.05 -17.28
CA ALA A 128 3.74 -3.69 -17.71
C ALA A 128 3.50 -3.66 -19.22
N VAL A 129 2.55 -2.85 -19.66
CA VAL A 129 2.24 -2.65 -21.07
C VAL A 129 2.92 -1.36 -21.52
N SER A 130 3.91 -1.48 -22.40
CA SER A 130 4.59 -0.33 -23.01
C SER A 130 3.87 0.08 -24.30
N GLU A 131 2.94 1.02 -24.20
CA GLU A 131 2.24 1.59 -25.35
C GLU A 131 2.57 3.07 -25.51
N ALA A 132 2.90 3.50 -26.72
CA ALA A 132 3.20 4.90 -27.03
C ALA A 132 1.99 5.83 -26.81
N LYS A 133 0.77 5.29 -26.92
CA LYS A 133 -0.48 6.00 -26.64
C LYS A 133 -1.43 5.08 -25.87
N PRO A 134 -1.50 5.18 -24.53
CA PRO A 134 -2.35 4.33 -23.72
C PRO A 134 -3.82 4.60 -24.04
N GLY A 135 -4.52 3.58 -24.51
CA GLY A 135 -5.96 3.62 -24.76
C GLY A 135 -6.78 3.33 -23.50
N VAL A 136 -8.02 3.82 -23.48
CA VAL A 136 -9.00 3.39 -22.46
C VAL A 136 -9.47 1.98 -22.81
N ARG A 137 -9.37 1.05 -21.85
CA ARG A 137 -9.81 -0.34 -21.97
C ARG A 137 -10.67 -0.71 -20.77
N THR A 138 -11.56 -1.66 -20.93
CA THR A 138 -12.28 -2.24 -19.79
C THR A 138 -11.30 -3.09 -18.98
N CYS A 139 -11.08 -2.72 -17.72
CA CYS A 139 -10.22 -3.47 -16.81
C CYS A 139 -10.89 -4.81 -16.47
N ALA A 140 -10.18 -5.92 -16.70
CA ALA A 140 -10.73 -7.28 -16.58
C ALA A 140 -11.21 -7.63 -15.17
N LEU A 141 -10.64 -7.01 -14.13
CA LEU A 141 -11.01 -7.28 -12.73
C LEU A 141 -12.07 -6.35 -12.15
N SER A 142 -12.15 -5.12 -12.63
CA SER A 142 -13.14 -4.16 -12.12
C SER A 142 -14.33 -3.99 -13.05
N MET A 143 -14.26 -4.51 -14.28
CA MET A 143 -15.28 -4.34 -15.32
C MET A 143 -15.64 -2.88 -15.60
N VAL A 144 -14.67 -1.96 -15.41
CA VAL A 144 -14.84 -0.51 -15.57
C VAL A 144 -13.81 0.00 -16.59
N PRO A 145 -14.18 0.92 -17.51
CA PRO A 145 -13.24 1.57 -18.42
C PRO A 145 -12.16 2.36 -17.67
N ARG A 146 -10.89 2.01 -17.89
CA ARG A 146 -9.70 2.62 -17.27
C ARG A 146 -8.52 2.61 -18.25
N PHE A 147 -7.49 3.40 -17.94
CA PHE A 147 -6.17 3.19 -18.54
C PHE A 147 -5.55 1.94 -17.93
N CYS A 148 -5.32 0.93 -18.76
CA CYS A 148 -4.77 -0.35 -18.34
C CYS A 148 -3.30 -0.46 -18.76
N SER A 149 -2.42 0.04 -17.90
CA SER A 149 -0.96 0.00 -18.11
C SER A 149 -0.32 -1.34 -17.75
N TYR A 150 -1.13 -2.34 -17.39
CA TYR A 150 -0.67 -3.68 -17.01
C TYR A 150 -1.52 -4.74 -17.68
N LYS A 151 -0.93 -5.91 -17.86
CA LYS A 151 -1.60 -7.13 -18.29
C LYS A 151 -1.23 -8.27 -17.35
N MET A 152 -2.15 -9.20 -17.16
CA MET A 152 -1.91 -10.41 -16.36
C MET A 152 -2.45 -11.65 -17.07
N ARG A 153 -1.92 -12.81 -16.71
CA ARG A 153 -2.50 -14.12 -17.04
C ARG A 153 -2.42 -15.04 -15.83
N VAL A 154 -3.49 -15.82 -15.63
CA VAL A 154 -3.68 -16.72 -14.49
C VAL A 154 -2.71 -17.90 -14.53
N ASN A 155 -2.39 -18.38 -15.73
CA ASN A 155 -1.39 -19.39 -15.99
C ASN A 155 -0.84 -19.20 -17.42
N SER A 156 0.22 -19.94 -17.77
CA SER A 156 0.86 -19.80 -19.09
C SER A 156 -0.05 -20.18 -20.27
N ASN A 157 -1.12 -20.93 -20.02
CA ASN A 157 -2.12 -21.33 -21.04
C ASN A 157 -3.30 -20.36 -21.14
N SER A 158 -3.39 -19.36 -20.25
CA SER A 158 -4.47 -18.38 -20.24
C SER A 158 -4.12 -17.18 -21.12
N GLU A 159 -5.15 -16.57 -21.69
CA GLU A 159 -4.98 -15.33 -22.43
C GLU A 159 -4.60 -14.16 -21.51
N TRP A 160 -3.87 -13.21 -22.09
CA TRP A 160 -3.53 -11.97 -21.41
C TRP A 160 -4.77 -11.08 -21.27
N CYS A 161 -5.06 -10.66 -20.03
CA CYS A 161 -6.12 -9.71 -19.75
C CYS A 161 -5.55 -8.39 -19.25
N HIS A 162 -6.15 -7.29 -19.69
CA HIS A 162 -5.71 -5.94 -19.34
C HIS A 162 -6.28 -5.52 -17.99
N ILE A 163 -5.43 -4.96 -17.14
CA ILE A 163 -5.82 -4.52 -15.80
C ILE A 163 -5.33 -3.11 -15.53
N SER A 164 -6.10 -2.40 -14.70
CA SER A 164 -5.72 -1.08 -14.21
C SER A 164 -4.59 -1.15 -13.18
N LEU A 165 -3.91 -0.03 -12.94
CA LEU A 165 -2.92 0.09 -11.86
C LEU A 165 -3.52 -0.28 -10.48
N LEU A 166 -4.78 0.08 -10.24
CA LEU A 166 -5.48 -0.26 -8.99
C LEU A 166 -5.59 -1.78 -8.81
N ALA A 167 -6.03 -2.48 -9.85
CA ALA A 167 -6.13 -3.94 -9.85
C ALA A 167 -4.74 -4.59 -9.66
N ARG A 168 -3.71 -4.06 -10.36
CA ARG A 168 -2.32 -4.51 -10.20
C ARG A 168 -1.82 -4.36 -8.77
N ASN A 169 -2.09 -3.23 -8.13
CA ASN A 169 -1.64 -2.97 -6.75
C ASN A 169 -2.29 -3.93 -5.75
N ARG A 170 -3.57 -4.22 -5.94
CA ARG A 170 -4.30 -5.21 -5.13
C ARG A 170 -3.70 -6.61 -5.27
N ILE A 171 -3.44 -7.04 -6.51
CA ILE A 171 -2.76 -8.32 -6.80
C ILE A 171 -1.38 -8.35 -6.13
N ALA A 172 -0.56 -7.31 -6.31
CA ALA A 172 0.80 -7.27 -5.80
C ALA A 172 0.84 -7.41 -4.26
N ALA A 173 -0.04 -6.71 -3.54
CA ALA A 173 -0.10 -6.81 -2.08
C ALA A 173 -0.45 -8.22 -1.60
N VAL A 174 -1.34 -8.92 -2.31
CA VAL A 174 -1.71 -10.31 -2.03
C VAL A 174 -0.57 -11.27 -2.38
N CYS A 175 0.10 -11.06 -3.52
CA CYS A 175 1.29 -11.83 -3.91
C CYS A 175 2.41 -11.72 -2.87
N ASP A 176 2.69 -10.51 -2.36
CA ASP A 176 3.69 -10.29 -1.31
C ASP A 176 3.33 -11.10 -0.05
N PHE A 177 2.06 -11.10 0.34
CA PHE A 177 1.57 -11.86 1.48
C PHE A 177 1.78 -13.36 1.27
N PHE A 178 1.28 -13.95 0.18
CA PHE A 178 1.44 -15.39 -0.06
C PHE A 178 2.90 -15.80 -0.28
N THR A 179 3.73 -14.91 -0.82
CA THR A 179 5.17 -15.14 -0.94
C THR A 179 5.81 -15.23 0.43
N TYR A 180 5.48 -14.31 1.33
CA TYR A 180 5.94 -14.38 2.71
C TYR A 180 5.48 -15.67 3.41
N ILE A 181 4.20 -16.04 3.26
CA ILE A 181 3.66 -17.28 3.83
C ILE A 181 4.43 -18.51 3.32
N ARG A 182 4.73 -18.58 2.02
CA ARG A 182 5.56 -19.67 1.45
C ARG A 182 6.95 -19.70 2.06
N TYR A 183 7.59 -18.55 2.25
CA TYR A 183 8.90 -18.48 2.89
C TYR A 183 8.88 -18.91 4.35
N VAL A 184 7.80 -18.63 5.08
CA VAL A 184 7.61 -19.16 6.45
C VAL A 184 7.45 -20.68 6.42
N ASN A 185 6.59 -21.21 5.56
CA ASN A 185 6.34 -22.65 5.43
C ASN A 185 7.62 -23.42 5.01
N GLN A 186 8.40 -22.86 4.10
CA GLN A 186 9.69 -23.44 3.67
C GLN A 186 10.81 -23.31 4.71
N GLY A 187 10.57 -22.66 5.86
CA GLY A 187 11.57 -22.43 6.90
C GLY A 187 12.67 -21.44 6.50
N ILE A 188 12.48 -20.67 5.43
CA ILE A 188 13.41 -19.62 4.98
C ILE A 188 13.40 -18.46 5.97
N VAL A 189 12.23 -18.13 6.53
CA VAL A 189 12.06 -17.10 7.55
C VAL A 189 12.51 -17.66 8.91
N LYS A 190 13.73 -17.31 9.34
CA LYS A 190 14.32 -17.76 10.61
C LYS A 190 13.98 -16.88 11.81
N CYS A 191 13.21 -15.80 11.63
CA CYS A 191 12.88 -14.90 12.73
C CYS A 191 11.81 -15.49 13.66
N GLY A 192 11.81 -15.03 14.91
CA GLY A 192 10.86 -15.48 15.93
C GLY A 192 9.42 -15.13 15.57
N VAL A 193 8.46 -15.74 16.27
CA VAL A 193 7.02 -15.49 16.07
C VAL A 193 6.69 -14.00 16.20
N HIS A 194 7.36 -13.32 17.14
CA HIS A 194 7.19 -11.89 17.38
C HIS A 194 7.57 -11.01 16.18
N ASP A 195 8.70 -11.25 15.53
CA ASP A 195 9.11 -10.46 14.36
C ASP A 195 8.21 -10.77 13.17
N SER A 196 7.89 -12.05 13.01
CA SER A 196 6.98 -12.52 11.96
C SER A 196 5.58 -11.96 12.08
N TYR A 197 5.12 -11.69 13.31
CA TYR A 197 3.87 -10.99 13.56
C TYR A 197 3.88 -9.62 12.89
N TRP A 198 4.89 -8.80 13.13
CA TRP A 198 4.97 -7.46 12.56
C TRP A 198 5.11 -7.44 11.04
N ASP A 199 5.79 -8.44 10.47
CA ASP A 199 5.83 -8.62 9.03
C ASP A 199 4.46 -8.93 8.44
N ILE A 200 3.70 -9.83 9.06
CA ILE A 200 2.33 -10.14 8.64
C ILE A 200 1.40 -8.94 8.82
N ILE A 201 1.49 -8.22 9.94
CA ILE A 201 0.70 -7.00 10.17
C ILE A 201 1.01 -5.95 9.09
N THR A 202 2.28 -5.82 8.70
CA THR A 202 2.67 -4.91 7.60
C THR A 202 2.05 -5.35 6.27
N LEU A 203 2.11 -6.64 5.93
CA LEU A 203 1.52 -7.18 4.70
C LEU A 203 0.00 -7.01 4.68
N ARG A 204 -0.68 -7.24 5.80
CA ARG A 204 -2.12 -7.01 5.96
C ARG A 204 -2.49 -5.53 5.80
N LYS A 205 -1.70 -4.62 6.37
CA LYS A 205 -1.83 -3.18 6.16
C LYS A 205 -1.71 -2.83 4.68
N ASN A 206 -0.71 -3.37 3.98
CA ASN A 206 -0.50 -3.14 2.56
C ASN A 206 -1.69 -3.61 1.71
N MET A 207 -2.24 -4.80 1.98
CA MET A 207 -3.45 -5.30 1.33
C MET A 207 -4.65 -4.36 1.55
N THR A 208 -4.82 -3.86 2.77
CA THR A 208 -5.90 -2.92 3.12
C THR A 208 -5.74 -1.58 2.38
N LEU A 209 -4.52 -1.03 2.34
CA LEU A 209 -4.22 0.21 1.62
C LEU A 209 -4.47 0.05 0.11
N ALA A 210 -4.00 -1.06 -0.48
CA ALA A 210 -4.22 -1.38 -1.88
C ALA A 210 -5.70 -1.48 -2.23
N ARG A 211 -6.52 -2.07 -1.33
CA ARG A 211 -7.98 -2.16 -1.49
C ARG A 211 -8.63 -0.80 -1.64
N PHE A 212 -8.18 0.19 -0.87
CA PHE A 212 -8.69 1.56 -0.94
C PHE A 212 -8.01 2.42 -2.03
N GLY A 213 -7.12 1.84 -2.84
CA GLY A 213 -6.39 2.56 -3.88
C GLY A 213 -5.33 3.51 -3.35
N LEU A 214 -4.89 3.31 -2.11
CA LEU A 214 -3.81 4.05 -1.49
C LEU A 214 -2.47 3.38 -1.77
N SER A 215 -1.42 4.19 -1.84
CA SER A 215 -0.06 3.69 -1.98
C SER A 215 0.35 2.88 -0.75
N PHE A 216 1.11 1.81 -0.98
CA PHE A 216 1.74 1.00 0.07
C PHE A 216 3.19 0.71 -0.31
N ILE A 217 4.00 0.29 0.66
CA ILE A 217 5.43 -0.02 0.45
C ILE A 217 5.57 -1.54 0.29
N PRO A 218 5.87 -2.06 -0.91
CA PRO A 218 6.14 -3.48 -1.11
C PRO A 218 7.36 -3.91 -0.29
N LYS A 219 7.23 -4.97 0.50
CA LYS A 219 8.35 -5.48 1.33
C LYS A 219 9.24 -6.48 0.59
N ILE A 220 8.72 -7.13 -0.45
CA ILE A 220 9.41 -8.19 -1.18
C ILE A 220 9.42 -7.79 -2.66
N GLY A 221 10.57 -7.34 -3.17
CA GLY A 221 10.72 -6.90 -4.57
C GLY A 221 10.99 -5.41 -4.78
N GLY A 222 11.36 -4.67 -3.73
CA GLY A 222 11.83 -3.28 -3.83
C GLY A 222 13.33 -3.14 -4.05
N SER A 223 13.94 -3.91 -4.96
CA SER A 223 15.28 -3.57 -5.45
C SER A 223 15.14 -2.54 -6.56
N GLN A 224 15.29 -1.26 -6.19
CA GLN A 224 15.56 -0.08 -7.02
C GLN A 224 14.84 -0.01 -8.38
N ALA A 225 13.69 0.67 -8.38
CA ALA A 225 13.21 1.39 -9.56
C ALA A 225 13.22 2.90 -9.24
N GLU A 226 14.39 3.39 -8.83
CA GLU A 226 14.73 4.81 -8.88
C GLU A 226 16.09 4.89 -9.58
N THR A 227 16.14 5.62 -10.68
CA THR A 227 17.32 6.00 -11.48
C THR A 227 17.81 4.95 -12.49
N LEU A 228 17.26 5.01 -13.70
CA LEU A 228 18.02 5.13 -14.96
C LEU A 228 17.17 5.89 -15.99
#